data_AF-A0A657BCJ1-F1
#
_entry.id   AF-A0A657BCJ1-F1
#
_cell.length_a   1.000
_cell.length_b   1.000
_cell.length_c   1.000
_cell.angle_alpha   90.00
_cell.angle_beta   90.00
_cell.angle_gamma   90.00
#
_symmetry.space_group_name_H-M   'P 1'
#
loop_
_entity.id
_entity.type
_entity.pdbx_description
1 polymer ?
#
loop_
_entity_poly.entity_id
_entity_poly.type
_entity_poly.pdbx_seq_one_letter_code
_entity_poly.pdbx_strand_id
1 'polypeptide(L)'
;MGWSEEEVKGAVEAYFNLLEIQSSGGSVNKAEIYRNLGEKFGRSPKSFERKFQNISAILYEQHLPYCDGLKPFHNYQRLLKLIVLDHLDRSPIPAVEPHKILFSKLQGLGPIKVSSKGSGRFGLALEQALGIKANSSKEADFMGIELKTKKGKTLQTLFSRIPTRYENGANKNDFFNEHSSYDQKKSRNSLYTSFSSNPDTLGFNLNVNGHLVEVFRHGNKVMEYDAEQLEEALLSKHSQTAFIAVNSFKKGDAEYCVIESVRYCKWPSILRFLKLVQAGDIYLDFTLSEKQGKIKDHGFLWRIRSDSLETLYLSMETITDEFR
;
A
#
# COMPACT_ATOMS: atom_id res chain seq x y z
N MET A 1 6.70 -28.18 -24.47
CA MET A 1 8.16 -28.09 -24.71
C MET A 1 8.74 -26.99 -23.84
N GLY A 2 9.88 -27.23 -23.21
CA GLY A 2 10.62 -26.22 -22.43
C GLY A 2 11.16 -25.10 -23.32
N TRP A 3 11.57 -23.98 -22.73
CA TRP A 3 12.28 -22.91 -23.44
C TRP A 3 13.77 -23.23 -23.54
N SER A 4 14.37 -23.12 -24.72
CA SER A 4 15.82 -23.27 -24.91
C SER A 4 16.59 -22.03 -24.42
N GLU A 5 17.90 -22.16 -24.29
CA GLU A 5 18.76 -21.04 -23.91
C GLU A 5 18.75 -19.92 -24.96
N GLU A 6 18.79 -20.27 -26.24
CA GLU A 6 18.79 -19.33 -27.37
C GLU A 6 17.48 -18.53 -27.43
N GLU A 7 16.34 -19.19 -27.21
CA GLU A 7 15.04 -18.52 -27.17
C GLU A 7 14.96 -17.51 -26.01
N VAL A 8 15.54 -17.87 -24.86
CA VAL A 8 15.55 -17.01 -23.68
C VAL A 8 16.48 -15.83 -23.89
N LYS A 9 17.69 -16.04 -24.40
CA LYS A 9 18.64 -14.96 -24.73
C LYS A 9 18.02 -13.97 -25.72
N GLY A 10 17.41 -14.47 -26.80
CA GLY A 10 16.73 -13.63 -27.78
C GLY A 10 15.59 -12.80 -27.19
N ALA A 11 14.82 -13.36 -26.24
CA ALA A 11 13.79 -12.60 -25.53
C ALA A 11 14.38 -11.53 -24.60
N VAL A 12 15.48 -11.84 -23.90
CA VAL A 12 16.16 -10.91 -22.98
C VAL A 12 16.78 -9.75 -23.74
N GLU A 13 17.52 -10.01 -24.82
CA GLU A 13 18.10 -8.97 -25.69
C GLU A 13 17.02 -8.04 -26.24
N ALA A 14 15.95 -8.59 -26.80
CA ALA A 14 14.85 -7.80 -27.34
C ALA A 14 14.11 -6.99 -26.25
N TYR A 15 14.04 -7.49 -25.02
CA TYR A 15 13.46 -6.77 -23.90
C TYR A 15 14.31 -5.56 -23.50
N PHE A 16 15.62 -5.74 -23.35
CA PHE A 16 16.51 -4.64 -22.95
C PHE A 16 16.65 -3.57 -24.04
N ASN A 17 16.64 -3.96 -25.31
CA ASN A 17 16.54 -3.00 -26.42
C ASN A 17 15.25 -2.17 -26.34
N LEU A 18 14.12 -2.81 -26.02
CA LEU A 18 12.86 -2.10 -25.80
C LEU A 18 12.96 -1.13 -24.60
N LEU A 19 13.58 -1.56 -23.50
CA LEU A 19 13.75 -0.75 -22.30
C LEU A 19 14.60 0.49 -22.57
N GLU A 20 15.69 0.35 -23.32
CA GLU A 20 16.57 1.46 -23.72
C GLU A 20 15.84 2.49 -24.57
N ILE A 21 15.08 2.02 -25.57
CA ILE A 21 14.27 2.91 -26.42
C ILE A 21 13.25 3.68 -25.60
N GLN A 22 12.54 3.02 -24.67
CA GLN A 22 11.57 3.68 -23.80
C GLN A 22 12.22 4.68 -22.85
N SER A 23 13.38 4.34 -22.30
CA SER A 23 14.14 5.20 -21.40
C SER A 23 14.66 6.46 -22.12
N SER A 24 14.82 6.40 -23.44
CA SER A 24 15.17 7.52 -24.31
C SER A 24 13.95 8.34 -24.80
N GLY A 25 12.75 8.06 -24.27
CA GLY A 25 11.50 8.71 -24.67
C GLY A 25 10.89 8.18 -25.97
N GLY A 26 11.47 7.11 -26.54
CA GLY A 26 10.96 6.46 -27.75
C GLY A 26 9.75 5.56 -27.48
N SER A 27 9.01 5.25 -28.53
CA SER A 27 7.92 4.26 -28.49
C SER A 27 8.09 3.22 -29.59
N VAL A 28 7.76 1.97 -29.28
CA VAL A 28 7.90 0.84 -30.21
C VAL A 28 6.65 -0.02 -30.18
N ASN A 29 6.27 -0.56 -31.34
CA ASN A 29 5.20 -1.53 -31.46
C ASN A 29 5.64 -2.90 -30.90
N LYS A 30 5.31 -3.14 -29.63
CA LYS A 30 5.64 -4.41 -28.94
C LYS A 30 5.07 -5.65 -29.65
N ALA A 31 3.90 -5.52 -30.27
CA ALA A 31 3.28 -6.64 -30.99
C ALA A 31 4.13 -7.09 -32.18
N GLU A 32 4.86 -6.16 -32.81
CA GLU A 32 5.81 -6.47 -33.88
C GLU A 32 7.05 -7.21 -33.35
N ILE A 33 7.62 -6.76 -32.24
CA ILE A 33 8.73 -7.47 -31.56
C ILE A 33 8.33 -8.92 -31.28
N TYR A 34 7.12 -9.14 -30.76
CA TYR A 34 6.64 -10.49 -30.44
C TYR A 34 6.41 -11.36 -31.68
N ARG A 35 5.97 -10.78 -32.81
CA ARG A 35 5.83 -11.50 -34.07
C ARG A 35 7.18 -11.92 -34.62
N ASN A 36 8.14 -11.00 -34.66
CA ASN A 36 9.49 -11.26 -35.18
C ASN A 36 10.21 -12.33 -34.34
N LEU A 37 10.10 -12.27 -33.01
CA LEU A 37 10.61 -13.32 -32.13
C LEU A 37 9.87 -14.66 -32.34
N GLY A 38 8.55 -14.59 -32.54
CA GLY A 38 7.71 -15.75 -32.83
C GLY A 38 8.13 -16.50 -34.10
N GLU A 39 8.34 -15.75 -35.18
CA GLU A 39 8.81 -16.27 -36.46
C GLU A 39 10.23 -16.85 -36.36
N LYS A 40 11.13 -16.15 -35.65
CA LYS A 40 12.52 -16.59 -35.47
C LYS A 40 12.64 -17.90 -34.69
N PHE A 41 11.83 -18.10 -33.66
CA PHE A 41 11.97 -19.20 -32.71
C PHE A 41 10.84 -20.23 -32.77
N GLY A 42 9.89 -20.10 -33.71
CA GLY A 42 8.78 -21.04 -33.86
C GLY A 42 7.81 -21.03 -32.68
N ARG A 43 7.59 -19.89 -32.02
CA ARG A 43 6.65 -19.73 -30.90
C ARG A 43 5.57 -18.70 -31.17
N SER A 44 4.47 -18.79 -30.43
CA SER A 44 3.41 -17.78 -30.55
C SER A 44 3.87 -16.42 -29.99
N PRO A 45 3.45 -15.29 -30.60
CA PRO A 45 3.72 -13.95 -30.07
C PRO A 45 3.27 -13.78 -28.61
N LYS A 46 2.16 -14.42 -28.24
CA LYS A 46 1.65 -14.39 -26.85
C LYS A 46 2.61 -15.02 -25.85
N SER A 47 3.41 -16.00 -26.28
CA SER A 47 4.43 -16.62 -25.43
C SER A 47 5.56 -15.63 -25.11
N PHE A 48 5.96 -14.80 -26.08
CA PHE A 48 6.95 -13.74 -25.87
C PHE A 48 6.44 -12.58 -25.04
N GLU A 49 5.18 -12.17 -25.20
CA GLU A 49 4.57 -11.18 -24.32
C GLU A 49 4.63 -11.63 -22.85
N ARG A 50 4.24 -12.87 -22.57
CA ARG A 50 4.35 -13.45 -21.20
C ARG A 50 5.81 -13.51 -20.74
N LYS A 51 6.74 -13.83 -21.64
CA LYS A 51 8.18 -13.85 -21.34
C LYS A 51 8.70 -12.47 -20.95
N PHE A 52 8.24 -11.41 -21.61
CA PHE A 52 8.61 -10.03 -21.29
C PHE A 52 8.03 -9.58 -19.94
N GLN A 53 6.79 -9.99 -19.63
CA GLN A 53 6.21 -9.80 -18.29
C GLN A 53 7.00 -10.55 -17.20
N ASN A 54 7.54 -11.72 -17.51
CA ASN A 54 8.43 -12.45 -16.61
C ASN A 54 9.76 -11.72 -16.38
N ILE A 55 10.37 -11.15 -17.42
CA ILE A 55 11.57 -10.32 -17.27
C ILE A 55 11.26 -9.11 -16.38
N SER A 56 10.12 -8.46 -16.59
CA SER A 56 9.67 -7.34 -15.76
C SER A 56 9.50 -7.73 -14.28
N ALA A 57 9.07 -8.96 -13.99
CA ALA A 57 9.02 -9.47 -12.62
C ALA A 57 10.40 -9.68 -12.00
N ILE A 58 11.39 -10.14 -12.78
CA ILE A 58 12.77 -10.27 -12.30
C ILE A 58 13.34 -8.89 -12.00
N LEU A 59 13.16 -7.90 -12.89
CA LEU A 59 13.61 -6.53 -12.66
C LEU A 59 12.91 -5.89 -11.46
N TYR A 60 11.62 -6.15 -11.28
CA TYR A 60 10.85 -5.72 -10.11
C TYR A 60 11.47 -6.24 -8.81
N GLU A 61 11.81 -7.52 -8.74
CA GLU A 61 12.48 -8.14 -7.60
C GLU A 61 13.89 -7.58 -7.34
N GLN A 62 14.54 -7.01 -8.34
CA GLN A 62 15.83 -6.34 -8.21
C GLN A 62 15.70 -4.84 -7.92
N HIS A 63 14.49 -4.32 -7.72
CA HIS A 63 14.21 -2.88 -7.55
C HIS A 63 14.68 -2.02 -8.73
N LEU A 64 14.60 -2.56 -9.94
CA LEU A 64 15.06 -1.93 -11.17
C LEU A 64 13.87 -1.47 -12.05
N PRO A 65 14.07 -0.44 -12.90
CA PRO A 65 13.07 -0.04 -13.87
C PRO A 65 12.77 -1.16 -14.87
N TYR A 66 11.53 -1.21 -15.33
CA TYR A 66 11.03 -2.21 -16.27
C TYR A 66 10.15 -1.55 -17.34
N CYS A 67 9.94 -2.20 -18.47
CA CYS A 67 9.20 -1.63 -19.60
C CYS A 67 7.74 -1.28 -19.25
N ASP A 68 7.22 -0.20 -19.83
CA ASP A 68 5.82 0.21 -19.62
C ASP A 68 4.83 -0.79 -20.24
N GLY A 69 3.63 -0.89 -19.69
CA GLY A 69 2.61 -1.83 -20.16
C GLY A 69 2.98 -3.32 -20.03
N LEU A 70 4.16 -3.64 -19.49
CA LEU A 70 4.61 -5.00 -19.22
C LEU A 70 4.60 -5.26 -17.72
N LYS A 71 3.39 -5.51 -17.21
CA LYS A 71 3.16 -5.79 -15.80
C LYS A 71 3.99 -7.00 -15.35
N PRO A 72 4.65 -6.95 -14.19
CA PRO A 72 5.33 -8.09 -13.59
C PRO A 72 4.44 -9.34 -13.55
N PHE A 73 4.94 -10.44 -14.09
CA PHE A 73 4.32 -11.76 -13.96
C PHE A 73 5.31 -12.75 -13.32
N HIS A 74 5.13 -13.02 -12.03
CA HIS A 74 6.08 -13.78 -11.18
C HIS A 74 6.07 -15.31 -11.38
N ASN A 75 5.73 -15.78 -12.59
CA ASN A 75 5.77 -17.19 -12.93
C ASN A 75 6.84 -17.42 -14.01
N TYR A 76 8.09 -17.59 -13.58
CA TYR A 76 9.21 -17.75 -14.48
C TYR A 76 10.17 -18.86 -14.03
N GLN A 77 10.84 -19.44 -15.01
CA GLN A 77 11.84 -20.49 -14.83
C GLN A 77 13.18 -19.95 -14.33
N ARG A 78 13.94 -20.75 -13.58
CA ARG A 78 15.29 -20.40 -13.08
C ARG A 78 16.24 -19.94 -14.20
N LEU A 79 16.20 -20.60 -15.37
CA LEU A 79 17.03 -20.25 -16.53
C LEU A 79 16.83 -18.78 -16.97
N LEU A 80 15.59 -18.28 -16.97
CA LEU A 80 15.32 -16.88 -17.33
C LEU A 80 15.95 -15.93 -16.33
N LYS A 81 15.80 -16.20 -15.03
CA LYS A 81 16.41 -15.39 -13.98
C LYS A 81 17.93 -15.30 -14.12
N LEU A 82 18.60 -16.44 -14.35
CA LEU A 82 20.05 -16.46 -14.53
C LEU A 82 20.50 -15.64 -15.74
N ILE A 83 19.82 -15.76 -16.89
CA ILE A 83 20.19 -15.01 -18.10
C ILE A 83 19.92 -13.51 -17.94
N VAL A 84 18.83 -13.11 -17.27
CA VAL A 84 18.57 -11.70 -16.97
C VAL A 84 19.65 -11.13 -16.04
N LEU A 85 20.04 -11.86 -15.00
CA LEU A 85 21.08 -11.41 -14.07
C LEU A 85 22.46 -11.34 -14.74
N ASP A 86 22.84 -12.31 -15.57
CA ASP A 86 24.07 -12.28 -16.38
C ASP A 86 24.07 -11.10 -17.37
N HIS A 87 22.92 -10.79 -17.98
CA HIS A 87 22.79 -9.60 -18.83
C HIS A 87 23.01 -8.30 -18.03
N LEU A 88 22.39 -8.17 -16.85
CA LEU A 88 22.54 -6.99 -15.99
C LEU A 88 23.98 -6.82 -15.47
N ASP A 89 24.71 -7.91 -15.23
CA ASP A 89 26.11 -7.86 -14.80
C ASP A 89 27.02 -7.32 -15.91
N ARG A 90 26.78 -7.73 -17.16
CA ARG A 90 27.55 -7.28 -18.34
C ARG A 90 27.17 -5.89 -18.83
N SER A 91 25.89 -5.57 -18.74
CA SER A 91 25.28 -4.32 -19.21
C SER A 91 24.36 -3.76 -18.13
N PRO A 92 24.93 -3.13 -17.08
CA PRO A 92 24.13 -2.54 -16.01
C PRO A 92 23.20 -1.44 -16.54
N ILE A 93 21.96 -1.43 -16.07
CA ILE A 93 21.04 -0.32 -16.31
C ILE A 93 21.12 0.70 -15.17
N PRO A 94 20.80 1.98 -15.41
CA PRO A 94 20.85 3.01 -14.37
C PRO A 94 19.99 2.64 -13.15
N ALA A 95 20.56 2.80 -11.96
CA ALA A 95 19.80 2.70 -10.72
C ALA A 95 18.83 3.89 -10.64
N VAL A 96 17.55 3.58 -10.40
CA VAL A 96 16.49 4.57 -10.21
C VAL A 96 15.86 4.32 -8.86
N GLU A 97 15.68 5.38 -8.08
CA GLU A 97 15.01 5.27 -6.78
C GLU A 97 13.61 4.66 -6.94
N PRO A 98 13.20 3.68 -6.11
CA PRO A 98 11.93 2.97 -6.26
C PRO A 98 10.69 3.86 -6.39
N HIS A 99 10.66 5.00 -5.69
CA HIS A 99 9.53 5.94 -5.75
C HIS A 99 9.41 6.61 -7.12
N LYS A 100 10.51 6.87 -7.83
CA LYS A 100 10.48 7.41 -9.19
C LYS A 100 9.95 6.37 -10.18
N ILE A 101 10.31 5.09 -10.00
CA ILE A 101 9.72 3.99 -10.77
C ILE A 101 8.21 3.93 -10.50
N LEU A 102 7.80 3.95 -9.23
CA LEU A 102 6.38 3.96 -8.84
C LEU A 102 5.62 5.10 -9.53
N PHE A 103 6.15 6.31 -9.47
CA PHE A 103 5.50 7.50 -10.06
C PHE A 103 5.31 7.37 -11.57
N SER A 104 6.36 6.98 -12.29
CA SER A 104 6.28 6.71 -13.73
C SER A 104 5.22 5.65 -14.04
N LYS A 105 5.16 4.56 -13.26
CA LYS A 105 4.14 3.52 -13.45
C LYS A 105 2.74 4.01 -13.16
N LEU A 106 2.54 4.79 -12.11
CA LEU A 106 1.23 5.37 -11.79
C LEU A 106 0.76 6.36 -12.87
N GLN A 107 1.66 7.18 -13.43
CA GLN A 107 1.35 8.16 -14.47
C GLN A 107 0.94 7.50 -15.78
N GLY A 108 1.56 6.36 -16.10
CA GLY A 108 1.18 5.55 -17.26
C GLY A 108 -0.17 4.83 -17.12
N LEU A 109 -0.85 4.90 -15.97
CA LEU A 109 -2.16 4.29 -15.78
C LEU A 109 -3.28 5.22 -16.25
N GLY A 110 -4.06 4.74 -17.22
CA GLY A 110 -5.39 5.31 -17.50
C GLY A 110 -6.44 4.87 -16.47
N PRO A 111 -7.75 5.06 -16.76
CA PRO A 111 -8.82 4.63 -15.88
C PRO A 111 -8.74 3.15 -15.50
N ILE A 112 -8.69 2.88 -14.20
CA ILE A 112 -8.52 1.55 -13.63
C ILE A 112 -9.88 0.96 -13.32
N LYS A 113 -10.20 -0.20 -13.91
CA LYS A 113 -11.46 -0.89 -13.64
C LYS A 113 -11.48 -1.45 -12.21
N VAL A 114 -12.53 -1.14 -11.45
CA VAL A 114 -12.73 -1.62 -10.08
C VAL A 114 -13.66 -2.82 -10.11
N SER A 115 -13.13 -4.00 -9.84
CA SER A 115 -13.90 -5.27 -9.91
C SER A 115 -14.36 -5.77 -8.54
N SER A 116 -13.69 -5.35 -7.47
CA SER A 116 -13.96 -5.80 -6.10
C SER A 116 -14.99 -4.93 -5.39
N LYS A 117 -15.65 -5.47 -4.36
CA LYS A 117 -16.53 -4.74 -3.45
C LYS A 117 -15.80 -4.39 -2.14
N GLY A 118 -16.40 -3.53 -1.32
CA GLY A 118 -15.86 -3.16 0.00
C GLY A 118 -15.05 -1.87 0.00
N SER A 119 -14.55 -1.49 1.18
CA SER A 119 -13.83 -0.24 1.43
C SER A 119 -12.45 -0.20 0.77
N GLY A 120 -11.74 -1.35 0.74
CA GLY A 120 -10.39 -1.48 0.16
C GLY A 120 -10.35 -1.70 -1.36
N ARG A 121 -11.50 -1.69 -2.05
CA ARG A 121 -11.59 -2.09 -3.47
C ARG A 121 -10.71 -1.28 -4.43
N PHE A 122 -10.47 0.00 -4.13
CA PHE A 122 -9.62 0.87 -4.96
C PHE A 122 -8.14 0.51 -4.83
N GLY A 123 -7.67 0.18 -3.62
CA GLY A 123 -6.30 -0.30 -3.41
C GLY A 123 -6.05 -1.60 -4.15
N LEU A 124 -6.95 -2.57 -4.03
CA LEU A 124 -6.89 -3.84 -4.77
C LEU A 124 -6.86 -3.63 -6.28
N ALA A 125 -7.68 -2.72 -6.81
CA ALA A 125 -7.69 -2.41 -8.24
C ALA A 125 -6.37 -1.79 -8.71
N LEU A 126 -5.77 -0.90 -7.90
CA LEU A 126 -4.51 -0.26 -8.19
C LEU A 126 -3.32 -1.24 -8.13
N GLU A 127 -3.26 -2.09 -7.10
CA GLU A 127 -2.26 -3.15 -6.98
C GLU A 127 -2.29 -4.09 -8.20
N GLN A 128 -3.50 -4.50 -8.60
CA GLN A 128 -3.70 -5.29 -9.82
C GLN A 128 -3.28 -4.52 -11.09
N ALA A 129 -3.50 -3.20 -11.13
CA ALA A 129 -3.07 -2.37 -12.24
C ALA A 129 -1.53 -2.33 -12.36
N LEU A 130 -0.83 -2.26 -11.24
CA LEU A 130 0.64 -2.27 -11.16
C LEU A 130 1.26 -3.67 -11.35
N GLY A 131 0.47 -4.74 -11.26
CA GLY A 131 0.96 -6.11 -11.31
C GLY A 131 1.56 -6.59 -10.00
N ILE A 132 1.25 -5.90 -8.89
CA ILE A 132 1.65 -6.30 -7.54
C ILE A 132 0.90 -7.59 -7.19
N LYS A 133 1.66 -8.61 -6.78
CA LYS A 133 1.07 -9.88 -6.34
C LYS A 133 0.40 -9.66 -4.98
N ALA A 134 -0.87 -10.01 -4.87
CA ALA A 134 -1.53 -10.10 -3.57
C ALA A 134 -0.75 -11.08 -2.68
N ASN A 135 -0.05 -10.54 -1.68
CA ASN A 135 0.63 -11.32 -0.67
C ASN A 135 -0.04 -11.06 0.69
N SER A 136 -0.06 -12.07 1.56
CA SER A 136 -0.48 -11.91 2.96
C SER A 136 0.69 -11.54 3.87
N SER A 137 1.87 -11.25 3.28
CA SER A 137 3.10 -10.94 4.01
C SER A 137 3.09 -9.52 4.54
N LYS A 138 3.96 -9.26 5.52
CA LYS A 138 4.18 -7.92 6.08
C LYS A 138 5.05 -7.01 5.17
N GLU A 139 5.45 -7.50 4.00
CA GLU A 139 6.30 -6.76 3.07
C GLU A 139 5.54 -5.59 2.44
N ALA A 140 6.27 -4.52 2.15
CA ALA A 140 5.70 -3.34 1.50
C ALA A 140 5.27 -3.66 0.06
N ASP A 141 4.24 -2.96 -0.40
CA ASP A 141 3.52 -3.31 -1.63
C ASP A 141 4.35 -3.11 -2.91
N PHE A 142 5.10 -2.01 -3.02
CA PHE A 142 5.88 -1.66 -4.21
C PHE A 142 7.34 -1.39 -3.86
N MET A 143 8.24 -2.35 -4.11
CA MET A 143 9.69 -2.15 -3.99
C MET A 143 10.13 -1.51 -2.64
N GLY A 144 9.52 -1.93 -1.53
CA GLY A 144 9.79 -1.33 -0.21
C GLY A 144 8.89 -0.15 0.18
N ILE A 145 7.96 0.26 -0.69
CA ILE A 145 7.01 1.36 -0.48
C ILE A 145 5.60 0.81 -0.22
N GLU A 146 5.01 1.16 0.92
CA GLU A 146 3.61 0.85 1.24
C GLU A 146 2.67 1.75 0.39
N LEU A 147 1.60 1.18 -0.16
CA LEU A 147 0.60 1.91 -0.93
C LEU A 147 -0.69 2.08 -0.12
N LYS A 148 -1.10 3.32 0.12
CA LYS A 148 -2.37 3.65 0.78
C LYS A 148 -3.30 4.38 -0.17
N THR A 149 -4.21 3.62 -0.79
CA THR A 149 -5.17 4.17 -1.75
C THR A 149 -6.47 4.58 -1.08
N LYS A 150 -6.99 5.77 -1.41
CA LYS A 150 -8.22 6.26 -0.80
C LYS A 150 -9.04 7.20 -1.68
N LYS A 151 -10.36 7.09 -1.57
CA LYS A 151 -11.33 8.04 -2.10
C LYS A 151 -11.81 8.99 -0.99
N GLY A 152 -11.76 10.30 -1.25
CA GLY A 152 -12.28 11.34 -0.36
C GLY A 152 -11.39 11.69 0.83
N LYS A 153 -11.85 12.66 1.64
CA LYS A 153 -11.05 13.36 2.67
C LYS A 153 -11.12 12.74 4.09
N THR A 154 -11.54 11.48 4.25
CA THR A 154 -11.69 10.91 5.60
C THR A 154 -10.32 10.63 6.26
N LEU A 155 -10.30 10.23 7.53
CA LEU A 155 -9.07 9.91 8.28
C LEU A 155 -8.29 8.71 7.69
N GLN A 156 -6.99 8.85 7.48
CA GLN A 156 -6.10 7.76 7.04
C GLN A 156 -5.79 6.84 8.20
N THR A 157 -5.97 5.53 8.02
CA THR A 157 -5.48 4.56 9.01
C THR A 157 -3.97 4.41 8.82
N LEU A 158 -3.22 4.68 9.87
CA LEU A 158 -1.79 4.42 9.94
C LEU A 158 -1.61 2.94 10.28
N PHE A 159 -1.87 2.55 11.53
CA PHE A 159 -1.66 1.19 11.99
C PHE A 159 -2.74 0.76 12.98
N SER A 160 -2.75 -0.53 13.31
CA SER A 160 -3.54 -1.09 14.41
C SER A 160 -2.59 -1.53 15.52
N ARG A 161 -2.90 -1.18 16.77
CA ARG A 161 -2.06 -1.55 17.92
C ARG A 161 -2.92 -1.63 19.18
N ILE A 162 -2.86 -2.76 19.89
CA ILE A 162 -3.46 -2.90 21.21
C ILE A 162 -2.70 -2.02 22.23
N PRO A 163 -3.35 -1.56 23.31
CA PRO A 163 -2.67 -0.80 24.36
C PRO A 163 -1.56 -1.61 25.03
N THR A 164 -0.56 -0.89 25.53
CA THR A 164 0.53 -1.43 26.32
C THR A 164 0.00 -1.96 27.65
N ARG A 165 -0.93 -1.23 28.27
CA ARG A 165 -1.55 -1.61 29.53
C ARG A 165 -3.01 -1.16 29.58
N TYR A 166 -3.86 -2.00 30.17
CA TYR A 166 -5.22 -1.65 30.58
C TYR A 166 -5.19 -1.25 32.06
N GLU A 167 -5.93 -0.21 32.45
CA GLU A 167 -5.97 0.22 33.86
C GLU A 167 -6.77 -0.77 34.71
N ASN A 168 -7.94 -1.18 34.20
CA ASN A 168 -8.81 -2.19 34.82
C ASN A 168 -8.84 -3.45 33.95
N GLY A 169 -8.53 -4.60 34.56
CA GLY A 169 -8.53 -5.90 33.87
C GLY A 169 -7.19 -6.28 33.25
N ALA A 170 -7.08 -7.54 32.81
CA ALA A 170 -5.83 -8.10 32.29
C ALA A 170 -5.76 -8.01 30.76
N ASN A 171 -6.89 -7.85 30.07
CA ASN A 171 -6.94 -7.98 28.62
C ASN A 171 -8.11 -7.21 27.97
N LYS A 172 -8.10 -7.21 26.64
CA LYS A 172 -9.11 -6.58 25.78
C LYS A 172 -10.55 -7.00 26.09
N ASN A 173 -10.80 -8.26 26.46
CA ASN A 173 -12.16 -8.72 26.72
C ASN A 173 -12.73 -8.07 27.98
N ASP A 174 -11.91 -7.91 29.02
CA ASP A 174 -12.30 -7.22 30.25
C ASP A 174 -12.65 -5.75 29.91
N PHE A 175 -11.77 -5.09 29.16
CA PHE A 175 -12.00 -3.73 28.66
C PHE A 175 -13.29 -3.62 27.84
N PHE A 176 -13.56 -4.56 26.94
CA PHE A 176 -14.78 -4.57 26.14
C PHE A 176 -16.03 -4.74 27.01
N ASN A 177 -16.00 -5.64 27.99
CA ASN A 177 -17.13 -5.89 28.89
C ASN A 177 -17.47 -4.66 29.74
N GLU A 178 -16.45 -3.91 30.17
CA GLU A 178 -16.61 -2.68 30.97
C GLU A 178 -17.12 -1.50 30.14
N HIS A 179 -16.67 -1.38 28.89
CA HIS A 179 -16.86 -0.16 28.10
C HIS A 179 -17.81 -0.28 26.91
N SER A 180 -18.24 -1.49 26.53
CA SER A 180 -19.18 -1.68 25.42
C SER A 180 -20.60 -1.21 25.76
N SER A 181 -21.38 -1.00 24.72
CA SER A 181 -22.81 -0.70 24.81
C SER A 181 -23.60 -1.62 23.89
N TYR A 182 -24.87 -1.86 24.23
CA TYR A 182 -25.74 -2.69 23.41
C TYR A 182 -26.24 -1.91 22.18
N ASP A 183 -25.81 -2.31 20.98
CA ASP A 183 -26.32 -1.80 19.72
C ASP A 183 -27.67 -2.47 19.42
N GLN A 184 -28.75 -1.75 19.68
CA GLN A 184 -30.12 -2.24 19.44
C GLN A 184 -30.37 -2.61 17.97
N LYS A 185 -29.79 -1.87 17.01
CA LYS A 185 -30.01 -2.09 15.57
C LYS A 185 -29.32 -3.35 15.07
N LYS A 186 -28.19 -3.72 15.67
CA LYS A 186 -27.41 -4.93 15.33
C LYS A 186 -27.62 -6.07 16.32
N SER A 187 -28.40 -5.85 17.38
CA SER A 187 -28.71 -6.79 18.46
C SER A 187 -27.45 -7.46 19.02
N ARG A 188 -26.45 -6.64 19.39
CA ARG A 188 -25.16 -7.10 19.93
C ARG A 188 -24.50 -6.03 20.78
N ASN A 189 -23.65 -6.44 21.72
CA ASN A 189 -22.73 -5.51 22.36
C ASN A 189 -21.67 -5.04 21.36
N SER A 190 -21.30 -3.77 21.43
CA SER A 190 -20.23 -3.21 20.62
C SER A 190 -19.58 -1.99 21.26
N LEU A 191 -18.35 -1.74 20.86
CA LEU A 191 -17.60 -0.53 21.17
C LEU A 191 -17.01 -0.02 19.85
N TYR A 192 -17.77 0.86 19.20
CA TYR A 192 -17.37 1.60 18.02
C TYR A 192 -17.32 3.08 18.36
N THR A 193 -16.11 3.62 18.45
CA THR A 193 -15.86 5.04 18.70
C THR A 193 -14.60 5.49 17.95
N SER A 194 -14.49 6.79 17.72
CA SER A 194 -13.33 7.48 17.15
C SER A 194 -13.14 8.78 17.92
N PHE A 195 -12.00 8.93 18.59
CA PHE A 195 -11.72 10.07 19.46
C PHE A 195 -10.28 10.54 19.28
N SER A 196 -10.04 11.84 19.53
CA SER A 196 -8.71 12.44 19.53
C SER A 196 -8.37 12.95 20.94
N SER A 197 -7.54 13.98 21.08
CA SER A 197 -7.42 14.70 22.36
C SER A 197 -8.73 15.35 22.80
N ASN A 198 -9.66 15.58 21.86
CA ASN A 198 -11.02 16.00 22.17
C ASN A 198 -11.91 14.81 22.52
N PRO A 199 -12.71 14.90 23.61
CA PRO A 199 -13.65 13.85 23.99
C PRO A 199 -14.68 13.55 22.91
N ASP A 200 -14.95 12.27 22.65
CA ASP A 200 -16.11 11.86 21.86
C ASP A 200 -17.39 11.80 22.70
N THR A 201 -18.49 11.39 22.06
CA THR A 201 -19.80 11.22 22.71
C THR A 201 -19.84 10.13 23.79
N LEU A 202 -18.92 9.15 23.75
CA LEU A 202 -18.78 8.13 24.80
C LEU A 202 -17.82 8.55 25.93
N GLY A 203 -17.28 9.77 25.84
CA GLY A 203 -16.41 10.39 26.83
C GLY A 203 -14.94 10.00 26.71
N PHE A 204 -14.52 9.34 25.63
CA PHE A 204 -13.13 8.95 25.42
C PHE A 204 -12.31 10.10 24.85
N ASN A 205 -11.09 10.27 25.37
CA ASN A 205 -10.11 11.20 24.82
C ASN A 205 -8.67 10.71 25.02
N LEU A 206 -7.75 11.25 24.23
CA LEU A 206 -6.31 11.02 24.33
C LEU A 206 -5.64 12.11 25.17
N ASN A 207 -4.56 11.75 25.85
CA ASN A 207 -3.63 12.67 26.50
C ASN A 207 -2.20 12.18 26.29
N VAL A 208 -1.24 13.10 26.14
CA VAL A 208 0.18 12.75 26.07
C VAL A 208 0.85 13.14 27.38
N ASN A 209 1.50 12.17 28.03
CA ASN A 209 2.21 12.35 29.28
C ASN A 209 3.63 11.76 29.15
N GLY A 210 4.60 12.62 28.85
CA GLY A 210 5.97 12.18 28.56
C GLY A 210 6.02 11.23 27.36
N HIS A 211 6.45 9.99 27.60
CA HIS A 211 6.53 8.92 26.59
C HIS A 211 5.27 8.06 26.51
N LEU A 212 4.20 8.40 27.23
CA LEU A 212 2.94 7.67 27.21
C LEU A 212 1.88 8.45 26.43
N VAL A 213 1.07 7.72 25.67
CA VAL A 213 -0.25 8.18 25.21
C VAL A 213 -1.30 7.48 26.05
N GLU A 214 -1.94 8.26 26.91
CA GLU A 214 -2.98 7.79 27.83
C GLU A 214 -4.36 7.97 27.18
N VAL A 215 -5.25 7.02 27.44
CA VAL A 215 -6.67 7.10 27.05
C VAL A 215 -7.48 7.29 28.32
N PHE A 216 -8.33 8.31 28.29
CA PHE A 216 -9.27 8.61 29.37
C PHE A 216 -10.69 8.34 28.92
N ARG A 217 -11.58 8.03 29.86
CA ARG A 217 -13.03 8.03 29.69
C ARG A 217 -13.68 8.79 30.84
N HIS A 218 -14.41 9.86 30.52
CA HIS A 218 -15.04 10.74 31.52
C HIS A 218 -14.05 11.20 32.62
N GLY A 219 -12.81 11.50 32.24
CA GLY A 219 -11.76 11.97 33.15
C GLY A 219 -11.00 10.88 33.92
N ASN A 220 -11.35 9.60 33.79
CA ASN A 220 -10.62 8.49 34.39
C ASN A 220 -9.72 7.81 33.36
N LYS A 221 -8.45 7.52 33.70
CA LYS A 221 -7.55 6.77 32.82
C LYS A 221 -8.05 5.33 32.68
N VAL A 222 -8.11 4.80 31.46
CA VAL A 222 -8.61 3.45 31.18
C VAL A 222 -7.59 2.55 30.51
N MET A 223 -6.65 3.11 29.76
CA MET A 223 -5.51 2.39 29.17
C MET A 223 -4.40 3.36 28.79
N GLU A 224 -3.25 2.81 28.44
CA GLU A 224 -2.11 3.59 27.94
C GLU A 224 -1.31 2.82 26.89
N TYR A 225 -0.59 3.61 26.10
CA TYR A 225 0.32 3.16 25.06
C TYR A 225 1.69 3.75 25.31
N ASP A 226 2.71 2.90 25.24
CA ASP A 226 4.11 3.31 25.22
C ASP A 226 4.50 3.85 23.84
N ALA A 227 5.17 5.01 23.79
CA ALA A 227 5.57 5.65 22.56
C ALA A 227 6.52 4.79 21.72
N GLU A 228 7.38 3.95 22.32
CA GLU A 228 8.28 3.06 21.58
C GLU A 228 7.48 1.99 20.83
N GLN A 229 6.41 1.44 21.45
CA GLN A 229 5.54 0.47 20.77
C GLN A 229 4.71 1.10 19.64
N LEU A 230 4.30 2.36 19.81
CA LEU A 230 3.66 3.14 18.75
C LEU A 230 4.64 3.43 17.61
N GLU A 231 5.89 3.76 17.94
CA GLU A 231 6.97 3.99 16.96
C GLU A 231 7.26 2.72 16.17
N GLU A 232 7.43 1.57 16.83
CA GLU A 232 7.62 0.28 16.16
C GLU A 232 6.47 -0.01 15.18
N ALA A 233 5.22 0.22 15.62
CA ALA A 233 4.04 0.05 14.77
C ALA A 233 4.07 0.97 13.54
N LEU A 234 4.42 2.24 13.75
CA LEU A 234 4.53 3.24 12.70
C LEU A 234 5.64 2.86 11.69
N LEU A 235 6.84 2.54 12.16
CA LEU A 235 7.98 2.22 11.29
C LEU A 235 7.81 0.91 10.53
N SER A 236 7.09 -0.07 11.09
CA SER A 236 6.92 -1.41 10.48
C SER A 236 6.30 -1.39 9.08
N LYS A 237 5.45 -0.40 8.79
CA LYS A 237 4.79 -0.25 7.48
C LYS A 237 4.95 1.12 6.86
N HIS A 238 5.23 2.14 7.66
CA HIS A 238 5.17 3.52 7.21
C HIS A 238 6.52 4.21 7.07
N SER A 239 7.63 3.47 7.11
CA SER A 239 8.96 4.04 6.84
C SER A 239 9.01 4.76 5.48
N GLN A 240 8.34 4.20 4.47
CA GLN A 240 8.09 4.82 3.17
C GLN A 240 6.66 4.50 2.74
N THR A 241 5.83 5.50 2.44
CA THR A 241 4.43 5.30 2.07
C THR A 241 4.01 6.24 0.95
N ALA A 242 3.37 5.71 -0.09
CA ALA A 242 2.66 6.49 -1.08
C ALA A 242 1.15 6.52 -0.75
N PHE A 243 0.66 7.69 -0.33
CA PHE A 243 -0.76 7.96 -0.15
C PHE A 243 -1.37 8.42 -1.48
N ILE A 244 -2.24 7.58 -2.05
CA ILE A 244 -2.78 7.74 -3.40
C ILE A 244 -4.24 8.12 -3.29
N ALA A 245 -4.55 9.37 -3.63
CA ALA A 245 -5.93 9.85 -3.71
C ALA A 245 -6.53 9.48 -5.05
N VAL A 246 -7.75 8.95 -5.02
CA VAL A 246 -8.47 8.54 -6.23
C VAL A 246 -9.89 9.10 -6.28
N ASN A 247 -10.32 9.41 -7.50
CA ASN A 247 -11.73 9.58 -7.83
C ASN A 247 -12.29 8.31 -8.46
N SER A 248 -13.62 8.18 -8.47
CA SER A 248 -14.28 7.10 -9.20
C SER A 248 -15.49 7.58 -9.98
N PHE A 249 -15.71 6.95 -11.12
CA PHE A 249 -16.84 7.17 -12.01
C PHE A 249 -17.38 5.84 -12.53
N LYS A 250 -18.59 5.86 -13.10
CA LYS A 250 -19.20 4.68 -13.74
C LYS A 250 -19.23 4.86 -15.24
N LYS A 251 -18.97 3.78 -15.98
CA LYS A 251 -19.16 3.69 -17.43
C LYS A 251 -19.95 2.41 -17.72
N GLY A 252 -21.24 2.56 -18.03
CA GLY A 252 -22.20 1.45 -17.99
C GLY A 252 -22.30 0.88 -16.57
N ASP A 253 -22.26 -0.45 -16.45
CA ASP A 253 -22.35 -1.15 -15.16
C ASP A 253 -21.01 -1.27 -14.40
N ALA A 254 -19.90 -0.83 -15.01
CA ALA A 254 -18.57 -0.93 -14.41
C ALA A 254 -18.14 0.36 -13.70
N GLU A 255 -17.59 0.23 -12.49
CA GLU A 255 -16.90 1.32 -11.76
C GLU A 255 -15.43 1.37 -12.21
N TYR A 256 -14.94 2.59 -12.41
CA TYR A 256 -13.54 2.88 -12.70
C TYR A 256 -13.03 3.90 -11.68
N CYS A 257 -11.74 3.83 -11.35
CA CYS A 257 -11.06 4.88 -10.61
C CYS A 257 -9.92 5.51 -11.42
N VAL A 258 -9.63 6.76 -11.10
CA VAL A 258 -8.50 7.53 -11.64
C VAL A 258 -7.73 8.13 -10.48
N ILE A 259 -6.41 8.21 -10.64
CA ILE A 259 -5.53 8.81 -9.65
C ILE A 259 -5.68 10.32 -9.74
N GLU A 260 -5.92 10.98 -8.61
CA GLU A 260 -5.96 12.44 -8.53
C GLU A 260 -4.62 13.01 -8.08
N SER A 261 -4.01 12.36 -7.09
CA SER A 261 -2.72 12.79 -6.55
C SER A 261 -2.03 11.66 -5.82
N VAL A 262 -0.71 11.78 -5.74
CA VAL A 262 0.15 10.88 -4.98
C VAL A 262 0.98 11.73 -4.02
N ARG A 263 0.95 11.38 -2.74
CA ARG A 263 1.85 11.94 -1.72
C ARG A 263 2.77 10.84 -1.23
N TYR A 264 4.03 10.93 -1.58
CA TYR A 264 5.06 10.01 -1.12
C TYR A 264 5.75 10.58 0.11
N CYS A 265 5.67 9.85 1.21
CA CYS A 265 6.13 10.27 2.51
C CYS A 265 7.21 9.33 3.03
N LYS A 266 8.25 9.89 3.67
CA LYS A 266 9.37 9.13 4.25
C LYS A 266 9.65 9.54 5.68
N TRP A 267 10.07 8.56 6.46
CA TRP A 267 10.57 8.71 7.83
C TRP A 267 9.54 9.38 8.74
N PRO A 268 8.47 8.65 9.12
CA PRO A 268 7.54 9.14 10.12
C PRO A 268 8.26 9.29 11.45
N SER A 269 7.86 10.28 12.25
CA SER A 269 8.53 10.59 13.52
C SER A 269 7.58 10.42 14.70
N ILE A 270 7.98 9.63 15.71
CA ILE A 270 7.21 9.49 16.94
C ILE A 270 7.01 10.83 17.66
N LEU A 271 8.03 11.69 17.68
CA LEU A 271 7.92 13.02 18.30
C LEU A 271 6.87 13.89 17.60
N ARG A 272 6.79 13.82 16.27
CA ARG A 272 5.77 14.54 15.50
C ARG A 272 4.39 13.90 15.67
N PHE A 273 4.32 12.57 15.74
CA PHE A 273 3.09 11.85 16.06
C PHE A 273 2.51 12.27 17.41
N LEU A 274 3.32 12.32 18.48
CA LEU A 274 2.86 12.76 19.81
C LEU A 274 2.35 14.21 19.81
N LYS A 275 3.01 15.12 19.09
CA LYS A 275 2.52 16.50 18.90
C LYS A 275 1.16 16.52 18.19
N LEU A 276 0.96 15.68 17.18
CA LEU A 276 -0.31 15.56 16.47
C LEU A 276 -1.41 14.93 17.34
N VAL A 277 -1.07 14.02 18.25
CA VAL A 277 -2.01 13.53 19.28
C VAL A 277 -2.47 14.69 20.17
N GLN A 278 -1.54 15.49 20.68
CA GLN A 278 -1.88 16.66 21.51
C GLN A 278 -2.75 17.67 20.76
N ALA A 279 -2.42 17.94 19.50
CA ALA A 279 -3.17 18.85 18.62
C ALA A 279 -4.57 18.33 18.24
N GLY A 280 -4.86 17.04 18.46
CA GLY A 280 -6.16 16.43 18.13
C GLY A 280 -6.29 15.99 16.67
N ASP A 281 -5.16 15.86 15.95
CA ASP A 281 -5.10 15.45 14.54
C ASP A 281 -4.87 13.93 14.36
N ILE A 282 -4.45 13.26 15.44
CA ILE A 282 -4.45 11.80 15.56
C ILE A 282 -5.71 11.35 16.31
N TYR A 283 -6.34 10.31 15.77
CA TYR A 283 -7.52 9.66 16.30
C TYR A 283 -7.20 8.21 16.64
N LEU A 284 -7.84 7.71 17.69
CA LEU A 284 -7.88 6.29 18.01
C LEU A 284 -9.32 5.80 17.82
N ASP A 285 -9.47 4.80 16.95
CA ASP A 285 -10.75 4.12 16.78
C ASP A 285 -10.75 2.81 17.55
N PHE A 286 -11.79 2.59 18.34
CA PHE A 286 -12.13 1.26 18.82
C PHE A 286 -13.12 0.62 17.85
N THR A 287 -12.82 -0.61 17.42
CA THR A 287 -13.67 -1.34 16.46
C THR A 287 -13.98 -2.75 16.96
N LEU A 288 -14.63 -2.82 18.11
CA LEU A 288 -14.92 -4.09 18.79
C LEU A 288 -16.42 -4.40 18.72
N SER A 289 -16.75 -5.67 18.53
CA SER A 289 -18.14 -6.13 18.60
C SER A 289 -18.26 -7.54 19.09
N GLU A 290 -19.41 -7.91 19.64
CA GLU A 290 -19.69 -9.27 20.03
C GLU A 290 -20.46 -10.02 18.93
N LYS A 291 -20.13 -11.29 18.71
CA LYS A 291 -20.93 -12.20 17.88
C LYS A 291 -20.88 -13.61 18.49
N GLN A 292 -22.04 -14.13 18.88
CA GLN A 292 -22.19 -15.48 19.46
C GLN A 292 -21.28 -15.71 20.68
N GLY A 293 -21.26 -14.75 21.62
CA GLY A 293 -20.44 -14.85 22.84
C GLY A 293 -18.93 -14.68 22.62
N LYS A 294 -18.48 -14.37 21.39
CA LYS A 294 -17.08 -14.09 21.08
C LYS A 294 -16.90 -12.65 20.64
N ILE A 295 -15.91 -11.98 21.23
CA ILE A 295 -15.50 -10.64 20.85
C ILE A 295 -14.74 -10.72 19.51
N LYS A 296 -15.29 -10.03 18.51
CA LYS A 296 -14.68 -9.72 17.23
C LYS A 296 -13.95 -8.40 17.33
N ASP A 297 -12.63 -8.50 17.18
CA ASP A 297 -11.72 -7.39 17.22
C ASP A 297 -11.33 -7.01 15.79
N HIS A 298 -11.80 -5.84 15.35
CA HIS A 298 -11.40 -5.26 14.08
C HIS A 298 -10.23 -4.27 14.22
N GLY A 299 -9.71 -4.11 15.45
CA GLY A 299 -8.52 -3.34 15.76
C GLY A 299 -8.77 -2.11 16.64
N PHE A 300 -7.66 -1.66 17.22
CA PHE A 300 -7.46 -0.36 17.84
C PHE A 300 -6.70 0.50 16.81
N LEU A 301 -7.44 1.22 15.98
CA LEU A 301 -6.89 1.82 14.76
C LEU A 301 -6.41 3.24 15.05
N TRP A 302 -5.12 3.46 14.85
CA TRP A 302 -4.53 4.79 14.90
C TRP A 302 -4.67 5.45 13.54
N ARG A 303 -5.33 6.60 13.52
CA ARG A 303 -5.71 7.30 12.30
C ARG A 303 -5.27 8.75 12.35
N ILE A 304 -5.00 9.34 11.20
CA ILE A 304 -4.58 10.73 11.06
C ILE A 304 -5.48 11.45 10.08
N ARG A 305 -5.70 12.75 10.30
CA ARG A 305 -6.33 13.58 9.26
C ARG A 305 -5.46 13.63 8.01
N SER A 306 -6.10 13.55 6.85
CA SER A 306 -5.37 13.50 5.57
C SER A 306 -4.53 14.76 5.29
N ASP A 307 -4.93 15.91 5.83
CA ASP A 307 -4.22 17.19 5.74
C ASP A 307 -3.01 17.28 6.69
N SER A 308 -2.98 16.46 7.74
CA SER A 308 -1.92 16.46 8.76
C SER A 308 -0.78 15.48 8.45
N LEU A 309 -0.86 14.73 7.34
CA LEU A 309 0.17 13.78 6.93
C LEU A 309 1.53 14.44 6.75
N GLU A 310 1.60 15.66 6.22
CA GLU A 310 2.88 16.36 6.01
C GLU A 310 3.62 16.61 7.33
N THR A 311 2.87 16.91 8.39
CA THR A 311 3.44 17.10 9.72
C THR A 311 4.03 15.81 10.27
N LEU A 312 3.45 14.63 10.00
CA LEU A 312 3.93 13.36 10.56
C LEU A 312 5.31 12.94 10.03
N TYR A 313 5.63 13.26 8.77
CA TYR A 313 6.80 12.74 8.06
C TYR A 313 7.90 13.78 7.88
N LEU A 314 9.16 13.37 7.92
CA LEU A 314 10.30 14.28 7.72
C LEU A 314 10.46 14.73 6.27
N SER A 315 9.99 13.94 5.30
CA SER A 315 10.06 14.24 3.88
C SER A 315 8.76 13.85 3.18
N MET A 316 8.24 14.75 2.33
CA MET A 316 7.08 14.52 1.49
C MET A 316 7.36 15.04 0.07
N GLU A 317 6.97 14.26 -0.93
CA GLU A 317 6.90 14.66 -2.33
C GLU A 317 5.45 14.48 -2.82
N THR A 318 4.89 15.50 -3.47
CA THR A 318 3.51 15.49 -3.96
C THR A 318 3.49 15.58 -5.48
N ILE A 319 2.66 14.74 -6.11
CA ILE A 319 2.41 14.74 -7.55
C ILE A 319 0.90 14.94 -7.76
N THR A 320 0.53 16.03 -8.42
CA THR A 320 -0.87 16.44 -8.66
C THR A 320 -1.17 16.75 -10.13
N ASP A 321 -0.22 17.33 -10.86
CA ASP A 321 -0.48 17.93 -12.18
C ASP A 321 -0.22 16.99 -13.37
N GLU A 322 0.26 15.77 -13.11
CA GLU A 322 0.71 14.82 -14.15
C GLU A 322 -0.28 13.65 -14.38
N PHE A 323 -1.44 13.64 -13.71
CA PHE A 323 -2.45 12.57 -13.82
C PHE A 323 -3.75 13.01 -14.53
N ARG A 324 -3.76 14.19 -15.15
CA ARG A 324 -4.93 14.76 -15.84
C ARG A 324 -5.14 14.19 -17.24
#